data_AF-A0A959RUP5-F1
#
_entry.id   AF-A0A959RUP5-F1
#
_cell.length_a   1.000
_cell.length_b   1.000
_cell.length_c   1.000
_cell.angle_alpha   90.00
_cell.angle_beta   90.00
_cell.angle_gamma   90.00
#
_symmetry.space_group_name_H-M   'P 1'
#
loop_
_entity.id
_entity.type
_entity.pdbx_description
1 polymer ?
#
loop_
_entity_poly.entity_id
_entity_poly.type
_entity_poly.pdbx_seq_one_letter_code
_entity_poly.pdbx_strand_id
1 'polypeptide(L)'
;MIKPEPYIFDLTIENTKIISWKECNTNNLIAKLSKPLTGSDYKIYVITKNNKVLYVGTTKSSIKSRLNSGLKASGKNGYHGYKWKDKKHLRIFIWNFNELNKLQVENIEAELAFVVRTRTGKWPELQNEIHFNNSYQEKGKELAEIMFNEIREHE
;
A
#
# COMPACT_ATOMS: atom_id res chain seq x y z
N MET A 1 17.17 -13.63 4.27
CA MET A 1 15.79 -13.17 4.01
C MET A 1 15.89 -12.08 2.96
N ILE A 2 15.29 -12.29 1.78
CA ILE A 2 15.34 -11.29 0.70
C ILE A 2 14.51 -10.10 1.15
N LYS A 3 15.15 -8.92 1.23
CA LYS A 3 14.45 -7.65 1.39
C LYS A 3 13.57 -7.47 0.15
N PRO A 4 12.23 -7.49 0.25
CA PRO A 4 11.41 -7.31 -0.94
C PRO A 4 11.56 -5.85 -1.36
N GLU A 5 12.04 -5.60 -2.57
CA GLU A 5 11.99 -4.26 -3.15
C GLU A 5 10.55 -3.95 -3.58
N PRO A 6 10.09 -2.70 -3.41
CA PRO A 6 8.74 -2.34 -3.80
C PRO A 6 8.61 -2.26 -5.33
N TYR A 7 7.45 -2.71 -5.83
CA TYR A 7 6.95 -2.23 -7.11
C TYR A 7 6.37 -0.82 -6.92
N ILE A 8 6.86 0.15 -7.68
CA ILE A 8 6.49 1.56 -7.55
C ILE A 8 5.79 2.05 -8.82
N PHE A 9 4.56 2.54 -8.67
CA PHE A 9 3.80 3.09 -9.78
C PHE A 9 3.20 4.46 -9.46
N ASP A 10 3.21 5.33 -10.45
CA ASP A 10 2.36 6.51 -10.48
C ASP A 10 0.99 6.14 -11.08
N LEU A 11 -0.06 6.40 -10.32
CA LEU A 11 -1.45 6.13 -10.64
C LEU A 11 -2.15 7.41 -11.06
N THR A 12 -2.88 7.35 -12.18
CA THR A 12 -3.88 8.38 -12.50
C THR A 12 -5.26 7.83 -12.19
N ILE A 13 -6.03 8.60 -11.42
CA ILE A 13 -7.39 8.25 -11.00
C ILE A 13 -8.37 9.28 -11.56
N GLU A 14 -9.43 8.78 -12.20
CA GLU A 14 -10.54 9.56 -12.70
C GLU A 14 -11.85 8.84 -12.41
N ASN A 15 -12.88 9.58 -11.95
CA ASN A 15 -14.20 9.01 -11.66
C ASN A 15 -14.13 7.72 -10.83
N THR A 16 -13.33 7.76 -9.75
CA THR A 16 -13.04 6.63 -8.85
C THR A 16 -12.52 5.36 -9.55
N LYS A 17 -11.81 5.52 -10.67
CA LYS A 17 -11.17 4.42 -11.40
C LYS A 17 -9.70 4.76 -11.65
N ILE A 18 -8.84 3.76 -11.50
CA ILE A 18 -7.44 3.87 -11.96
C ILE A 18 -7.45 3.73 -13.48
N ILE A 19 -7.07 4.78 -14.18
CA ILE A 19 -7.02 4.81 -15.65
C ILE A 19 -5.62 4.54 -16.20
N SER A 20 -4.56 4.78 -15.41
CA SER A 20 -3.19 4.50 -15.81
C SER A 20 -2.35 4.01 -14.64
N TRP A 21 -1.42 3.10 -14.96
CA TRP A 21 -0.30 2.70 -14.13
C TRP A 21 0.96 3.07 -14.89
N LYS A 22 1.83 3.87 -14.29
CA LYS A 22 3.11 4.26 -14.88
C LYS A 22 4.22 3.83 -13.94
N GLU A 23 5.14 3.01 -14.39
CA GLU A 23 6.25 2.55 -13.55
C GLU A 23 7.19 3.71 -13.23
N CYS A 24 7.51 3.91 -11.95
CA CYS A 24 8.22 5.10 -11.48
C CYS A 24 9.64 5.20 -12.07
N ASN A 25 10.35 4.08 -12.15
CA ASN A 25 11.77 4.06 -12.55
C ASN A 25 11.95 4.24 -14.07
N THR A 26 11.06 3.66 -14.87
CA THR A 26 11.19 3.63 -16.34
C THR A 26 10.28 4.64 -17.04
N ASN A 27 9.34 5.24 -16.32
CA ASN A 27 8.25 6.04 -16.87
C ASN A 27 7.34 5.30 -17.87
N ASN A 28 7.43 3.97 -17.96
CA ASN A 28 6.64 3.19 -18.90
C ASN A 28 5.18 3.04 -18.43
N LEU A 29 4.24 3.18 -19.36
CA LEU A 29 2.84 2.83 -19.11
C LEU A 29 2.67 1.32 -19.07
N ILE A 30 2.02 0.83 -18.01
CA ILE A 30 1.80 -0.58 -17.78
C ILE A 30 0.37 -0.95 -18.18
N ALA A 31 0.23 -1.64 -19.31
CA ALA A 31 -1.07 -2.10 -19.79
C ALA A 31 -1.68 -3.17 -18.87
N LYS A 32 -0.84 -4.03 -18.27
CA LYS A 32 -1.28 -5.14 -17.42
C LYS A 32 -0.23 -5.45 -16.35
N LEU A 33 -0.68 -5.55 -15.10
CA LEU A 33 0.15 -6.05 -14.00
C LEU A 33 0.34 -7.57 -14.15
N SER A 34 1.54 -8.04 -13.83
CA SER A 34 1.93 -9.45 -13.86
C SER A 34 2.07 -10.02 -12.44
N LYS A 35 2.46 -11.30 -12.32
CA LYS A 35 2.88 -11.86 -11.04
C LYS A 35 4.15 -11.12 -10.55
N PRO A 36 4.32 -10.92 -9.24
CA PRO A 36 3.48 -11.43 -8.16
C PRO A 36 2.28 -10.52 -7.80
N LEU A 37 2.15 -9.33 -8.41
CA LEU A 37 1.08 -8.36 -8.13
C LEU A 37 -0.33 -8.89 -8.42
N THR A 38 -0.45 -9.86 -9.33
CA THR A 38 -1.70 -10.56 -9.64
C THR A 38 -1.91 -11.87 -8.88
N GLY A 39 -0.91 -12.32 -8.12
CA GLY A 39 -0.93 -13.59 -7.38
C GLY A 39 -1.71 -13.53 -6.06
N SER A 40 -1.71 -14.66 -5.36
CA SER A 40 -2.38 -14.88 -4.07
C SER A 40 -1.46 -14.74 -2.84
N ASP A 41 -0.24 -14.26 -3.05
CA ASP A 41 0.69 -13.94 -1.97
C ASP A 41 0.21 -12.70 -1.21
N TYR A 42 0.61 -12.57 0.06
CA TYR A 42 0.30 -11.35 0.79
C TYR A 42 1.09 -10.17 0.23
N LYS A 43 0.46 -9.01 0.27
CA LYS A 43 1.02 -7.75 -0.21
C LYS A 43 0.73 -6.68 0.81
N ILE A 44 1.70 -5.80 1.00
CA ILE A 44 1.50 -4.52 1.67
C ILE A 44 1.62 -3.45 0.60
N TYR A 45 0.71 -2.50 0.59
CA TYR A 45 0.76 -1.37 -0.32
C TYR A 45 0.59 -0.06 0.44
N VAL A 46 1.29 0.96 -0.04
CA VAL A 46 1.24 2.31 0.52
C VAL A 46 0.87 3.29 -0.58
N ILE A 47 -0.10 4.14 -0.29
CA ILE A 47 -0.52 5.24 -1.16
C ILE A 47 0.10 6.52 -0.63
N THR A 48 0.75 7.27 -1.52
CA THR A 48 1.39 8.54 -1.22
C THR A 48 0.93 9.63 -2.17
N LYS A 49 1.10 10.88 -1.73
CA LYS A 49 0.94 12.07 -2.55
C LYS A 49 1.73 13.23 -1.96
N ASN A 50 2.55 13.89 -2.78
CA ASN A 50 3.33 15.07 -2.40
C ASN A 50 4.15 14.83 -1.10
N ASN A 51 4.90 13.73 -1.06
CA ASN A 51 5.77 13.34 0.05
C ASN A 51 5.02 13.00 1.34
N LYS A 52 3.70 12.77 1.26
CA LYS A 52 2.85 12.36 2.39
C LYS A 52 2.32 10.96 2.18
N VAL A 53 2.40 10.15 3.22
CA VAL A 53 1.71 8.85 3.28
C VAL A 53 0.23 9.09 3.56
N LEU A 54 -0.61 8.66 2.61
CA LEU A 54 -2.06 8.77 2.72
C LEU A 54 -2.68 7.54 3.34
N TYR A 55 -2.19 6.35 3.00
CA TYR A 55 -2.83 5.08 3.37
C TYR A 55 -1.84 3.93 3.33
N VAL A 56 -1.89 3.05 4.34
CA VAL A 56 -1.21 1.76 4.37
C VAL A 56 -2.28 0.67 4.33
N GLY A 57 -2.09 -0.34 3.51
CA GLY A 57 -3.05 -1.42 3.36
C GLY A 57 -2.41 -2.77 3.09
N THR A 58 -3.12 -3.82 3.48
CA THR A 58 -2.75 -5.20 3.17
C THR A 58 -3.75 -5.84 2.21
N THR A 59 -3.29 -6.87 1.48
CA THR A 59 -4.18 -7.75 0.71
C THR A 59 -3.53 -9.09 0.39
N LYS A 60 -4.34 -10.14 0.26
CA LYS A 60 -3.94 -11.41 -0.35
C LYS A 60 -4.39 -11.52 -1.82
N SER A 61 -5.34 -10.68 -2.25
CA SER A 61 -5.83 -10.68 -3.64
C SER A 61 -4.83 -10.03 -4.59
N SER A 62 -5.14 -10.04 -5.89
CA SER A 62 -4.45 -9.15 -6.84
C SER A 62 -4.62 -7.69 -6.42
N ILE A 63 -3.57 -6.87 -6.62
CA ILE A 63 -3.60 -5.46 -6.22
C ILE A 63 -4.69 -4.70 -6.98
N LYS A 64 -4.85 -4.98 -8.29
CA LYS A 64 -5.90 -4.36 -9.12
C LYS A 64 -7.30 -4.67 -8.58
N SER A 65 -7.57 -5.90 -8.17
CA SER A 65 -8.88 -6.26 -7.57
C SER A 65 -9.11 -5.54 -6.25
N ARG A 66 -8.10 -5.54 -5.36
CA ARG A 66 -8.19 -4.86 -4.05
C ARG A 66 -8.46 -3.37 -4.18
N LEU A 67 -7.72 -2.68 -5.05
CA LEU A 67 -7.89 -1.25 -5.26
C LEU A 67 -9.25 -0.95 -5.90
N ASN A 68 -9.65 -1.70 -6.92
CA ASN A 68 -10.96 -1.53 -7.55
C ASN A 68 -12.12 -1.72 -6.57
N SER A 69 -12.04 -2.71 -5.67
CA SER A 69 -13.06 -2.95 -4.65
C SER A 69 -13.23 -1.74 -3.72
N GLY A 70 -12.12 -1.18 -3.20
CA GLY A 70 -12.20 -0.02 -2.32
C GLY A 70 -12.53 1.29 -3.04
N LEU A 71 -12.15 1.45 -4.30
CA LEU A 71 -12.50 2.63 -5.11
C LEU A 71 -13.99 2.66 -5.49
N LYS A 72 -14.56 1.50 -5.85
CA LYS A 72 -15.97 1.37 -6.26
C LYS A 72 -16.95 1.21 -5.10
N ALA A 73 -16.46 1.11 -3.87
CA ALA A 73 -17.32 0.94 -2.71
C ALA A 73 -18.28 2.13 -2.57
N SER A 74 -19.57 1.80 -2.46
CA SER A 74 -20.68 2.76 -2.43
C SER A 74 -21.22 3.03 -1.04
N GLY A 75 -20.67 2.40 0.01
CA GLY A 75 -21.25 2.44 1.36
C GLY A 75 -22.25 1.32 1.65
N LYS A 76 -22.56 0.47 0.65
CA LYS A 76 -23.41 -0.71 0.86
C LYS A 76 -22.81 -1.58 1.96
N ASN A 77 -23.62 -1.92 2.97
CA ASN A 77 -23.22 -2.66 4.17
C ASN A 77 -22.20 -1.93 5.08
N GLY A 78 -22.14 -0.59 5.02
CA GLY A 78 -21.28 0.23 5.89
C GLY A 78 -19.84 0.41 5.40
N TYR A 79 -19.43 -0.27 4.32
CA TYR A 79 -18.10 -0.08 3.73
C TYR A 79 -18.12 1.00 2.65
N HIS A 80 -17.60 2.18 3.00
CA HIS A 80 -17.56 3.37 2.11
C HIS A 80 -16.33 3.44 1.20
N GLY A 81 -15.39 2.51 1.35
CA GLY A 81 -14.17 2.45 0.55
C GLY A 81 -13.05 3.36 1.04
N TYR A 82 -12.11 3.64 0.14
CA TYR A 82 -10.97 4.48 0.44
C TYR A 82 -11.34 5.95 0.52
N LYS A 83 -10.88 6.66 1.56
CA LYS A 83 -11.01 8.11 1.67
C LYS A 83 -10.20 8.89 0.62
N TRP A 84 -9.21 8.24 0.00
CA TRP A 84 -8.39 8.83 -1.05
C TRP A 84 -8.95 8.63 -2.48
N LYS A 85 -10.12 8.00 -2.65
CA LYS A 85 -10.67 7.62 -3.97
C LYS A 85 -10.94 8.77 -4.94
N ASP A 86 -11.05 10.01 -4.42
CA ASP A 86 -11.27 11.22 -5.21
C ASP A 86 -9.97 12.00 -5.49
N LYS A 87 -8.82 11.52 -5.00
CA LYS A 87 -7.52 12.14 -5.27
C LYS A 87 -7.03 11.73 -6.66
N LYS A 88 -6.63 12.72 -7.46
CA LYS A 88 -5.92 12.53 -8.74
C LYS A 88 -4.41 12.45 -8.50
N HIS A 89 -3.70 11.71 -9.35
CA HIS A 89 -2.23 11.52 -9.32
C HIS A 89 -1.71 11.10 -7.95
N LEU A 90 -1.53 9.80 -7.78
CA LEU A 90 -1.04 9.17 -6.56
C LEU A 90 0.17 8.32 -6.91
N ARG A 91 1.06 8.10 -5.94
CA ARG A 91 2.07 7.05 -6.06
C ARG A 91 1.67 5.87 -5.17
N ILE A 92 1.94 4.67 -5.65
CA ILE A 92 1.73 3.44 -4.91
C ILE A 92 3.03 2.65 -4.84
N PHE A 93 3.35 2.21 -3.64
CA PHE A 93 4.42 1.26 -3.34
C PHE A 93 3.78 -0.08 -3.01
N ILE A 94 4.30 -1.18 -3.53
CA ILE A 94 3.75 -2.51 -3.30
C ILE A 94 4.87 -3.50 -3.00
N TRP A 95 4.86 -4.04 -1.79
CA TRP A 95 5.74 -5.13 -1.39
C TRP A 95 4.98 -6.44 -1.45
N ASN A 96 5.64 -7.48 -1.94
CA ASN A 96 5.08 -8.82 -2.02
C ASN A 96 5.79 -9.76 -1.04
N PHE A 97 5.00 -10.56 -0.33
CA PHE A 97 5.45 -11.49 0.69
C PHE A 97 4.80 -12.85 0.43
N ASN A 98 5.55 -13.74 -0.23
CA ASN A 98 5.12 -15.11 -0.56
C ASN A 98 5.12 -16.06 0.66
N GLU A 99 5.96 -15.79 1.66
CA GLU A 99 6.14 -16.67 2.83
C GLU A 99 5.42 -16.19 4.10
N LEU A 100 4.92 -14.95 4.11
CA LEU A 100 4.26 -14.41 5.29
C LEU A 100 2.78 -14.80 5.35
N ASN A 101 2.25 -14.83 6.57
CA ASN A 101 0.83 -15.04 6.84
C ASN A 101 0.10 -13.72 7.16
N LYS A 102 -1.23 -13.81 7.37
CA LYS A 102 -2.10 -12.68 7.66
C LYS A 102 -1.61 -11.86 8.87
N LEU A 103 -1.36 -12.53 10.00
CA LEU A 103 -1.03 -11.87 11.26
C LEU A 103 0.32 -11.14 11.18
N GLN A 104 1.29 -11.70 10.46
CA GLN A 104 2.60 -11.08 10.24
C GLN A 104 2.48 -9.83 9.36
N VAL A 105 1.67 -9.89 8.30
CA VAL A 105 1.47 -8.77 7.37
C VAL A 105 0.66 -7.65 8.01
N GLU A 106 -0.33 -7.97 8.85
CA GLU A 106 -1.06 -7.01 9.69
C GLU A 106 -0.14 -6.35 10.72
N ASN A 107 0.76 -7.12 11.37
CA ASN A 107 1.77 -6.54 12.25
C ASN A 107 2.68 -5.55 11.50
N ILE A 108 3.17 -5.88 10.30
CA ILE A 108 3.99 -4.94 9.50
C ILE A 108 3.18 -3.70 9.09
N GLU A 109 1.90 -3.83 8.72
CA GLU A 109 1.01 -2.68 8.44
C GLU A 109 0.92 -1.73 9.64
N ALA A 110 0.73 -2.28 10.84
CA ALA A 110 0.65 -1.49 12.06
C ALA A 110 1.98 -0.80 12.40
N GLU A 111 3.09 -1.53 12.33
CA GLU A 111 4.42 -0.98 12.57
C GLU A 111 4.77 0.11 11.55
N LEU A 112 4.44 -0.07 10.26
CA LEU A 112 4.70 0.94 9.23
C LEU A 112 3.88 2.22 9.47
N ALA A 113 2.60 2.09 9.82
CA ALA A 113 1.78 3.25 10.18
C ALA A 113 2.34 3.98 11.42
N PHE A 114 2.88 3.23 12.39
CA PHE A 114 3.52 3.78 13.58
C PHE A 114 4.86 4.45 13.26
N VAL A 115 5.69 3.88 12.39
CA VAL A 115 6.92 4.50 11.88
C VAL A 115 6.59 5.82 11.18
N VAL A 116 5.56 5.87 10.32
CA VAL A 116 5.10 7.13 9.71
C VAL A 116 4.76 8.16 10.78
N ARG A 117 4.02 7.77 11.83
CA ARG A 117 3.66 8.65 12.94
C ARG A 117 4.87 9.18 13.69
N THR A 118 5.82 8.33 14.03
CA THR A 118 7.00 8.71 14.81
C THR A 118 7.97 9.56 14.01
N ARG A 119 8.13 9.29 12.71
CA ARG A 119 9.06 10.02 11.83
C ARG A 119 8.52 11.34 11.34
N THR A 120 7.21 11.45 11.09
CA THR A 120 6.59 12.65 10.49
C THR A 120 5.78 13.48 11.48
N GLY A 121 5.55 12.96 12.69
CA GLY A 121 4.64 13.56 13.65
C GLY A 121 3.17 13.49 13.21
N LYS A 122 2.81 12.68 12.19
CA LYS A 122 1.44 12.54 11.67
C LYS A 122 1.14 11.08 11.32
N TRP A 123 -0.07 10.63 11.61
CA TRP A 123 -0.57 9.36 11.09
C TRP A 123 -0.76 9.44 9.56
N PRO A 124 -0.81 8.31 8.83
CA PRO A 124 -1.25 8.30 7.44
C PRO A 124 -2.59 9.04 7.28
N GLU A 125 -2.64 10.06 6.42
CA GLU A 125 -3.65 11.13 6.45
C GLU A 125 -5.10 10.61 6.29
N LEU A 126 -5.27 9.53 5.55
CA LEU A 126 -6.57 9.00 5.12
C LEU A 126 -6.75 7.53 5.55
N GLN A 127 -6.04 7.10 6.60
CA GLN A 127 -6.22 5.79 7.22
C GLN A 127 -7.59 5.70 7.89
N ASN A 128 -8.22 4.54 7.79
CA ASN A 128 -9.51 4.25 8.45
C ASN A 128 -9.38 3.19 9.53
N GLU A 129 -8.52 2.20 9.31
CA GLU A 129 -8.38 1.02 10.15
C GLU A 129 -6.94 0.53 10.06
N ILE A 130 -6.40 0.05 11.17
CA ILE A 130 -5.10 -0.61 11.26
C ILE A 130 -5.33 -1.84 12.14
N HIS A 131 -4.83 -2.99 11.69
CA HIS A 131 -4.93 -4.23 12.45
C HIS A 131 -3.66 -4.41 13.28
N PHE A 132 -3.79 -4.27 14.61
CA PHE A 132 -2.66 -4.47 15.51
C PHE A 132 -2.48 -5.95 15.85
N ASN A 133 -1.26 -6.45 15.74
CA ASN A 133 -0.87 -7.79 16.17
C ASN A 133 0.54 -7.73 16.73
N ASN A 134 0.85 -8.40 17.85
CA ASN A 134 2.17 -8.34 18.50
C ASN A 134 3.04 -9.58 18.22
N SER A 135 2.56 -10.56 17.46
CA SER A 135 3.25 -11.86 17.30
C SER A 135 4.50 -11.83 16.41
N TYR A 136 4.77 -10.72 15.73
CA TYR A 136 5.88 -10.57 14.78
C TYR A 136 6.69 -9.27 14.98
N GLN A 137 6.62 -8.71 16.19
CA GLN A 137 6.99 -7.32 16.47
C GLN A 137 8.41 -6.92 16.06
N GLU A 138 9.44 -7.69 16.42
CA GLU A 138 10.83 -7.31 16.10
C GLU A 138 11.08 -7.24 14.60
N LYS A 139 10.69 -8.29 13.88
CA LYS A 139 10.88 -8.36 12.43
C LYS A 139 9.94 -7.42 11.69
N GLY A 140 8.71 -7.24 12.17
CA GLY A 140 7.75 -6.30 11.62
C GLY A 140 8.24 -4.86 11.69
N LYS A 141 8.82 -4.47 12.83
CA LYS A 141 9.44 -3.15 13.02
C LYS A 141 10.62 -2.93 12.09
N GLU A 142 11.51 -3.92 11.96
CA GLU A 142 12.65 -3.85 11.04
C GLU A 142 12.18 -3.64 9.59
N LEU A 143 11.21 -4.43 9.14
CA LEU A 143 10.64 -4.32 7.79
C LEU A 143 9.94 -2.97 7.59
N ALA A 144 9.19 -2.49 8.59
CA ALA A 144 8.51 -1.20 8.53
C ALA A 144 9.49 -0.03 8.37
N GLU A 145 10.62 -0.03 9.09
CA GLU A 145 11.67 1.00 8.93
C GLU A 145 12.30 0.95 7.54
N ILE A 146 12.59 -0.25 7.03
CA ILE A 146 13.10 -0.45 5.67
C ILE A 146 12.13 0.12 4.63
N MET A 147 10.85 -0.28 4.71
CA MET A 147 9.81 0.17 3.79
C MET A 147 9.62 1.69 3.85
N PHE A 148 9.68 2.29 5.05
CA PHE A 148 9.59 3.74 5.20
C PHE A 148 10.75 4.47 4.52
N ASN A 149 11.97 3.96 4.63
CA ASN A 149 13.12 4.56 3.95
C ASN A 149 12.99 4.46 2.42
N GLU A 150 12.53 3.32 1.90
CA GLU A 150 12.27 3.17 0.46
C GLU A 150 11.18 4.14 -0.04
N ILE A 151 10.13 4.38 0.74
CA ILE A 151 9.13 5.40 0.43
C ILE A 151 9.79 6.78 0.33
N ARG A 152 10.70 7.10 1.25
CA ARG A 152 11.38 8.40 1.30
C ARG A 152 12.38 8.60 0.16
N GLU A 153 13.05 7.53 -0.28
CA GLU A 153 14.02 7.56 -1.38
C GLU A 153 13.37 7.76 -2.74
N HIS A 154 12.11 7.33 -2.89
CA HIS A 154 11.37 7.33 -4.15
C HIS A 154 10.10 8.21 -4.10
N GLU A 155 10.07 9.26 -3.29
CA GLU A 155 9.08 10.35 -3.33
C GLU A 155 9.69 11.62 -3.94
#